data_AF-A0A2H5SSL6-F1
#
_entry.id   AF-A0A2H5SSL6-F1
#
_cell.length_a   1.000
_cell.length_b   1.000
_cell.length_c   1.000
_cell.angle_alpha   90.00
_cell.angle_beta   90.00
_cell.angle_gamma   90.00
#
_symmetry.space_group_name_H-M   'P 1'
#
loop_
_entity.id
_entity.type
_entity.pdbx_description
1 polymer ?
#
loop_
_entity_poly.entity_id
_entity_poly.type
_entity_poly.pdbx_seq_one_letter_code
_entity_poly.pdbx_strand_id
1 'polypeptide(L)' 'MKYIFLFIVLICTIHLTVHASPLHEVRTSLLMKRCTHGGGLGDCNKGEECFFDDDCAPGLYCDNNAICQ' A
#
# COMPACT_ATOMS: atom_id res chain seq x y z
N MET A 1 12.80 -47.59 -1.24
CA MET A 1 13.47 -46.43 -0.63
C MET A 1 13.52 -45.17 -1.52
N LYS A 2 13.57 -45.28 -2.85
CA LYS A 2 13.64 -44.14 -3.78
C LYS A 2 12.42 -43.20 -3.73
N TYR A 3 11.21 -43.74 -3.53
CA TYR A 3 9.97 -42.95 -3.48
C TYR A 3 9.83 -42.09 -2.22
N ILE A 4 10.40 -42.54 -1.11
CA ILE A 4 10.36 -41.80 0.18
C ILE A 4 11.24 -40.55 0.08
N PHE A 5 12.41 -40.67 -0.54
CA PHE A 5 13.30 -39.52 -0.79
C PHE A 5 12.61 -38.46 -1.66
N LEU A 6 11.92 -38.89 -2.73
CA LEU A 6 11.16 -37.97 -3.60
C LEU A 6 10.03 -37.25 -2.84
N PHE A 7 9.35 -37.96 -1.93
CA PHE A 7 8.27 -37.38 -1.14
C PHE A 7 8.78 -36.31 -0.15
N ILE A 8 9.93 -36.55 0.48
CA ILE A 8 10.56 -35.57 1.39
C ILE A 8 10.98 -34.32 0.62
N VAL A 9 11.62 -34.48 -0.55
CA VAL A 9 12.03 -33.35 -1.41
C VAL A 9 10.81 -32.53 -1.84
N LEU A 10 9.72 -33.18 -2.24
CA LEU A 10 8.47 -32.51 -2.61
C LEU A 10 7.93 -31.64 -1.46
N ILE A 11 7.84 -32.19 -0.25
CA ILE A 11 7.34 -31.44 0.92
C ILE A 11 8.26 -30.25 1.24
N CYS A 12 9.57 -30.44 1.20
CA CYS A 12 10.53 -29.36 1.44
C CYS A 12 10.40 -28.23 0.42
N THR A 13 10.20 -28.53 -0.86
CA THR A 13 10.00 -27.50 -1.90
C THR A 13 8.71 -26.72 -1.68
N ILE A 14 7.60 -27.38 -1.35
CA ILE A 14 6.31 -26.72 -1.08
C ILE A 14 6.43 -25.82 0.14
N HIS A 15 7.00 -26.33 1.24
CA HIS A 15 7.18 -25.54 2.46
C HIS A 15 8.08 -24.33 2.21
N LEU A 16 9.17 -24.51 1.44
CA LEU A 16 10.04 -23.39 1.06
C LEU A 16 9.30 -22.37 0.20
N THR A 17 8.46 -22.77 -0.76
CA THR A 17 7.67 -21.82 -1.59
C THR A 17 6.60 -21.06 -0.80
N VAL A 18 6.00 -21.68 0.23
CA VAL A 18 4.99 -21.04 1.08
C VAL A 18 5.63 -20.01 2.01
N HIS A 19 6.80 -20.31 2.60
CA HIS A 19 7.51 -19.38 3.50
C HIS A 19 8.39 -18.38 2.74
N ALA A 20 8.84 -18.73 1.53
CA ALA A 20 9.48 -17.82 0.59
C ALA A 20 8.47 -17.05 -0.27
N SER A 21 7.23 -16.93 0.19
CA SER A 21 6.34 -15.84 -0.21
C SER A 21 6.45 -14.66 0.78
N PRO A 22 7.61 -13.97 0.94
CA PRO A 22 7.58 -12.67 1.57
C PRO A 22 7.11 -11.70 0.49
N LEU A 23 5.90 -11.15 0.65
CA LEU A 23 5.63 -9.78 0.20
C LEU A 23 5.88 -9.45 -1.29
N HIS A 24 5.95 -10.40 -2.23
CA HIS A 24 6.03 -10.08 -3.67
C HIS A 24 4.66 -9.70 -4.23
N GLU A 25 3.82 -9.07 -3.44
CA GLU A 25 2.65 -8.36 -3.93
C GLU A 25 2.30 -7.23 -2.94
N VAL A 26 3.29 -6.41 -2.56
CA VAL A 26 2.99 -4.99 -2.33
C VAL A 26 2.89 -4.28 -3.68
N ARG A 27 2.12 -4.88 -4.60
CA ARG A 27 1.69 -4.25 -5.86
C ARG A 27 0.45 -3.40 -5.58
N THR A 28 0.47 -2.67 -4.46
CA THR A 28 -0.61 -1.82 -3.96
C THR A 28 -0.09 -0.49 -3.43
N SER A 29 1.11 -0.06 -3.82
CA SER A 29 1.62 1.29 -3.53
C SER A 29 0.84 2.42 -4.22
N LEU A 30 -0.21 2.09 -4.98
CA LEU A 30 -1.23 3.04 -5.47
C LEU A 30 -2.60 2.89 -4.79
N LEU A 31 -2.86 1.81 -4.05
CA LEU A 31 -4.15 1.56 -3.37
C LEU A 31 -4.17 2.04 -1.90
N MET A 32 -3.01 2.45 -1.38
CA MET A 32 -2.86 3.10 -0.07
C MET A 32 -2.01 4.36 -0.19
N LYS A 33 -2.16 5.14 -1.29
CA LYS A 33 -1.63 6.51 -1.26
C LYS A 33 -2.54 7.31 -0.35
N ARG A 34 -2.14 7.40 0.92
CA ARG A 34 -2.79 8.26 1.91
C ARG A 34 -2.34 9.69 1.62
N CYS A 35 -3.30 10.61 1.62
CA CYS A 35 -3.07 12.05 1.67
C CYS A 35 -2.04 12.40 2.75
N THR A 36 -1.13 13.34 2.44
CA THR A 36 -0.10 13.81 3.38
C THR A 36 -0.56 15.12 4.03
N HIS A 37 -1.34 15.02 5.11
CA HIS A 37 -1.86 16.17 5.85
C HIS A 37 -0.75 17.04 6.44
N GLY A 38 -0.81 18.34 6.15
CA GLY A 38 0.19 19.31 6.60
C GLY A 38 1.52 19.24 5.85
N GLY A 39 1.62 18.43 4.80
CA GLY A 39 2.82 18.26 3.99
C GLY A 39 2.96 19.26 2.85
N GLY A 40 1.87 19.92 2.44
CA GLY A 40 1.84 20.87 1.33
C GLY A 40 2.18 20.24 -0.02
N LEU A 41 1.89 18.94 -0.19
CA LEU A 41 2.30 18.17 -1.37
C LEU A 41 1.25 18.14 -2.49
N GLY A 42 0.08 18.75 -2.27
CA GLY A 42 -1.03 18.76 -3.21
C GLY A 42 -1.52 17.36 -3.57
N ASP A 43 -1.43 16.41 -2.65
CA ASP A 43 -1.74 15.00 -2.88
C ASP A 43 -3.10 14.56 -2.30
N CYS A 44 -3.82 15.45 -1.61
CA CYS A 44 -5.17 15.23 -1.09
C CYS A 44 -6.26 15.59 -2.13
N ASN A 45 -7.16 14.66 -2.43
CA ASN A 45 -8.31 14.87 -3.31
C ASN A 45 -9.52 15.42 -2.55
N LYS A 46 -10.56 15.79 -3.29
CA LYS A 46 -11.83 16.26 -2.73
C LYS A 46 -12.40 15.24 -1.74
N GLY A 47 -12.72 15.70 -0.53
CA GLY A 47 -13.24 14.86 0.56
C GLY A 47 -12.17 14.22 1.45
N GLU A 48 -10.88 14.39 1.13
CA GLU A 48 -9.78 14.00 2.00
C GLU A 48 -9.44 15.11 3.00
N GLU A 49 -8.91 14.72 4.17
CA GLU A 49 -8.49 15.68 5.19
C GLU A 49 -7.36 16.60 4.68
N CYS A 50 -7.22 17.77 5.30
CA CYS A 50 -6.19 18.76 5.00
C CYS A 50 -5.93 19.67 6.20
N PHE A 51 -4.76 20.28 6.24
CA PHE A 51 -4.39 21.34 7.20
C PHE A 51 -4.19 22.68 6.51
N PHE A 52 -3.66 22.65 5.28
CA PHE A 52 -3.40 23.84 4.46
C PHE A 52 -3.98 23.64 3.06
N ASP A 53 -4.24 24.73 2.34
CA ASP A 53 -4.69 24.67 0.95
C ASP A 53 -3.70 23.91 0.05
N ASP A 54 -2.40 24.02 0.35
CA ASP A 54 -1.32 23.32 -0.38
C ASP A 54 -1.33 21.80 -0.17
N ASP A 55 -2.08 21.27 0.80
CA ASP A 55 -2.27 19.82 0.93
C ASP A 55 -3.17 19.28 -0.20
N CYS A 56 -4.08 20.12 -0.69
CA CYS A 56 -5.11 19.74 -1.64
C CYS A 56 -4.61 19.75 -3.09
N ALA A 57 -5.17 18.88 -3.92
CA ALA A 57 -4.87 18.81 -5.33
C ALA A 57 -5.17 20.17 -6.02
N PRO A 58 -4.44 20.53 -7.09
CA PRO A 58 -4.56 21.83 -7.72
C PRO A 58 -6.01 22.18 -8.09
N GLY A 59 -6.49 23.33 -7.61
CA GLY A 59 -7.86 23.81 -7.84
C GLY A 59 -8.85 23.44 -6.74
N LEU A 60 -8.41 22.72 -5.70
CA LEU A 60 -9.15 22.52 -4.46
C LEU A 60 -8.57 23.42 -3.36
N TYR A 61 -9.37 23.69 -2.32
CA TYR A 61 -8.94 24.43 -1.14
C TYR A 61 -9.32 23.67 0.13
N CYS A 62 -8.61 23.94 1.23
CA CYS A 62 -8.88 23.34 2.52
C CYS A 62 -10.00 24.11 3.23
N ASP A 63 -11.18 23.50 3.36
CA ASP A 63 -12.32 24.13 4.01
C ASP A 63 -12.17 24.13 5.55
N ASN A 64 -12.99 24.91 6.26
CA ASN A 64 -12.97 25.04 7.73
C ASN A 64 -13.20 23.70 8.47
N ASN A 65 -13.72 22.69 7.79
CA ASN A 65 -13.87 21.34 8.32
C ASN A 65 -12.60 20.49 8.21
N ALA A 66 -11.47 21.08 7.79
CA ALA A 66 -10.21 20.39 7.51
C ALA A 66 -10.37 19.32 6.41
N ILE A 67 -11.14 19.65 5.35
CA ILE A 67 -11.40 18.76 4.20
C ILE A 67 -11.19 19.53 2.89
N CYS A 68 -10.54 18.91 1.91
CA CYS A 68 -10.37 19.49 0.58
C CYS A 68 -11.70 19.56 -0.19
N GLN A 69 -12.05 20.72 -0.74
CA GLN A 69 -13.29 20.98 -1.49
C GLN A 69 -13.09 21.41 -2.94
#